data_AF-X0WHZ8-F1
#
_entry.id   AF-X0WHZ8-F1
#
_cell.length_a   1.000
_cell.length_b   1.000
_cell.length_c   1.000
_cell.angle_alpha   90.00
_cell.angle_beta   90.00
_cell.angle_gamma   90.00
#
_symmetry.space_group_name_H-M   'P 1'
#
loop_
_entity.id
_entity.type
_entity.pdbx_description
1 polymer ?
#
loop_
_entity_poly.entity_id
_entity_poly.type
_entity_poly.pdbx_seq_one_letter_code
_entity_poly.pdbx_strand_id
1 'polypeptide(L)'
;SEAGVILKGLTPGEPPDFTPSLSIEAEGVSVHGFTIQTVTVTDDDLYATMIHVHATNVEIYDNNFQISSGTVKKISEVVGVVTDDDVSGLYIHDNNFTASGTGNKIDLQAIYINPQTGLGPITIESNTIGGALKRGIATERSNTIITGNSISSTLPPGGLGTEKIGDAWCGIAIGIWYQTISIGTIEITDNIVNDYKFGIELGRDGVTITSTVLTGNTLEDNAKGIHVVTSADEIEIHQNNIYDEV
;
A
#
# COMPACT_ATOMS: atom_id res chain seq x y z
N SER A 1 34.73 -4.79 -1.30
CA SER A 1 34.25 -5.26 0.02
C SER A 1 32.95 -4.55 0.28
N GLU A 2 31.84 -5.25 0.19
CA GLU A 2 30.53 -4.69 0.54
C GLU A 2 30.54 -4.37 2.03
N ALA A 3 30.45 -3.08 2.35
CA ALA A 3 30.29 -2.62 3.70
C ALA A 3 28.86 -2.97 4.12
N GLY A 4 28.69 -4.08 4.84
CA GLY A 4 27.43 -4.39 5.49
C GLY A 4 27.07 -3.25 6.45
N VAL A 5 25.88 -2.68 6.26
CA VAL A 5 25.34 -1.64 7.12
C VAL A 5 24.89 -2.27 8.43
N ILE A 6 25.33 -1.68 9.55
CA ILE A 6 24.84 -1.99 10.89
C ILE A 6 23.54 -1.22 11.08
N LEU A 7 22.41 -1.93 11.14
CA LEU A 7 21.12 -1.35 11.50
C LEU A 7 21.17 -0.92 12.97
N LYS A 8 21.12 0.39 13.22
CA LYS A 8 20.97 0.99 14.56
C LYS A 8 19.55 1.53 14.70
N GLY A 9 18.89 1.25 15.82
CA GLY A 9 17.53 1.72 16.10
C GLY A 9 16.41 0.71 15.81
N LEU A 10 16.74 -0.55 15.54
CA LEU A 10 15.73 -1.60 15.40
C LEU A 10 15.40 -2.19 16.76
N THR A 11 14.19 -1.94 17.21
CA THR A 11 13.55 -2.67 18.29
C THR A 11 12.61 -3.70 17.64
N PRO A 12 12.73 -4.99 17.98
CA PRO A 12 11.63 -5.92 17.77
C PRO A 12 10.39 -5.31 18.43
N GLY A 13 9.27 -5.24 17.70
CA GLY A 13 8.02 -4.74 18.28
C GLY A 13 7.62 -5.60 19.49
N GLU A 14 7.40 -4.96 20.63
CA GLU A 14 6.75 -5.60 21.78
C GLU A 14 5.22 -5.60 21.53
N PRO A 15 4.51 -6.70 21.82
CA PRO A 15 3.06 -6.74 21.65
C PRO A 15 2.39 -5.69 22.56
N PRO A 16 1.35 -4.97 22.07
CA PRO A 16 0.17 -5.60 21.49
C PRO A 16 -0.24 -5.07 20.11
N ASP A 17 -1.06 -5.88 19.43
CA ASP A 17 -1.72 -5.67 18.13
C ASP A 17 -0.83 -5.70 16.87
N PHE A 18 0.41 -5.22 16.88
CA PHE A 18 1.31 -5.24 15.71
C PHE A 18 2.71 -5.76 16.06
N THR A 19 3.20 -6.75 15.31
CA THR A 19 4.58 -7.27 15.46
C THR A 19 5.39 -6.93 14.20
N PRO A 20 5.92 -5.70 14.06
CA PRO A 20 6.76 -5.36 12.92
C PRO A 20 8.05 -6.16 12.91
N SER A 21 8.51 -6.56 11.71
CA SER A 21 9.87 -7.12 11.55
C SER A 21 10.94 -6.03 11.71
N LEU A 22 10.58 -4.79 11.39
CA LEU A 22 11.42 -3.60 11.39
C LEU A 22 10.59 -2.40 11.84
N SER A 23 11.05 -1.66 12.85
CA SER A 23 10.51 -0.33 13.19
C SER A 23 11.56 0.73 12.86
N ILE A 24 11.17 1.79 12.15
CA ILE A 24 12.03 2.91 11.77
C ILE A 24 11.56 4.16 12.52
N GLU A 25 12.27 4.50 13.59
CA GLU A 25 11.97 5.64 14.47
C GLU A 25 12.91 6.84 14.28
N ALA A 26 13.97 6.68 13.49
CA ALA A 26 14.95 7.74 13.24
C ALA A 26 14.72 8.40 11.87
N GLU A 27 14.86 9.73 11.83
CA GLU A 27 14.83 10.51 10.60
C GLU A 27 16.01 10.18 9.68
N GLY A 28 15.80 10.25 8.36
CA GLY A 28 16.87 10.14 7.38
C GLY A 28 17.38 8.72 7.18
N VAL A 29 16.59 7.71 7.58
CA VAL A 29 16.96 6.30 7.44
C VAL A 29 16.69 5.83 6.02
N SER A 30 17.71 5.25 5.39
CA SER A 30 17.57 4.51 4.13
C SER A 30 17.63 2.99 4.37
N VAL A 31 16.70 2.24 3.79
CA VAL A 31 16.64 0.77 3.83
C VAL A 31 16.72 0.24 2.41
N HIS A 32 17.81 -0.44 2.05
CA HIS A 32 17.98 -0.93 0.68
C HIS A 32 18.87 -2.16 0.53
N GLY A 33 18.65 -2.91 -0.55
CA GLY A 33 19.45 -4.09 -0.92
C GLY A 33 19.16 -5.34 -0.09
N PHE A 34 18.03 -5.38 0.64
CA PHE A 34 17.68 -6.52 1.49
C PHE A 34 16.64 -7.42 0.82
N THR A 35 16.67 -8.71 1.17
CA THR A 35 15.47 -9.55 1.10
C THR A 35 14.81 -9.58 2.48
N ILE A 36 13.58 -9.11 2.57
CA ILE A 36 12.83 -9.00 3.82
C ILE A 36 11.65 -9.96 3.74
N GLN A 37 11.57 -10.88 4.69
CA GLN A 37 10.52 -11.88 4.75
C GLN A 37 9.62 -11.61 5.96
N THR A 38 8.34 -11.93 5.85
CA THR A 38 7.43 -11.85 6.99
C THR A 38 7.95 -12.73 8.10
N VAL A 39 8.02 -12.20 9.32
CA VAL A 39 8.13 -13.04 10.51
C VAL A 39 6.93 -13.98 10.58
N THR A 40 7.16 -15.21 11.07
CA THR A 40 6.06 -16.13 11.34
C THR A 40 5.14 -15.53 12.38
N VAL A 41 3.94 -15.17 11.96
CA VAL A 41 2.88 -14.71 12.84
C VAL A 41 2.02 -15.89 13.29
N THR A 42 1.65 -15.87 14.56
CA THR A 42 0.81 -16.88 15.20
C THR A 42 -0.66 -16.57 14.98
N ASP A 43 -1.55 -17.54 15.21
CA ASP A 43 -3.01 -17.30 15.18
C ASP A 43 -3.44 -16.21 16.19
N ASP A 44 -2.62 -15.81 17.17
CA ASP A 44 -2.96 -14.77 18.14
C ASP A 44 -2.64 -13.34 17.66
N ASP A 45 -1.87 -13.18 16.59
CA ASP A 45 -1.56 -11.88 16.00
C ASP A 45 -2.76 -11.35 15.21
N LEU A 46 -3.22 -10.15 15.57
CA LEU A 46 -4.30 -9.46 14.85
C LEU A 46 -3.76 -8.80 13.57
N TYR A 47 -2.58 -8.19 13.65
CA TYR A 47 -1.94 -7.50 12.54
C TYR A 47 -0.46 -7.88 12.39
N ALA A 48 0.03 -7.88 11.16
CA ALA A 48 1.42 -8.18 10.85
C ALA A 48 1.99 -7.18 9.84
N THR A 49 2.98 -6.40 10.26
CA THR A 49 3.68 -5.45 9.39
C THR A 49 5.12 -5.91 9.16
N MET A 50 5.71 -5.79 7.97
CA MET A 50 7.17 -6.05 7.86
C MET A 50 7.98 -4.84 8.32
N ILE A 51 7.71 -3.67 7.74
CA ILE A 51 8.35 -2.41 8.08
C ILE A 51 7.29 -1.44 8.58
N HIS A 52 7.51 -0.91 9.78
CA HIS A 52 6.73 0.19 10.34
C HIS A 52 7.56 1.47 10.32
N VAL A 53 7.03 2.54 9.73
CA VAL A 53 7.72 3.83 9.63
C VAL A 53 7.07 4.85 10.57
N HIS A 54 7.90 5.49 11.39
CA HIS A 54 7.52 6.49 12.40
C HIS A 54 8.26 7.82 12.24
N ALA A 55 9.05 7.98 11.19
CA ALA A 55 9.97 9.11 11.05
C ALA A 55 9.91 9.74 9.65
N THR A 56 10.35 11.00 9.59
CA THR A 56 10.48 11.77 8.35
C THR A 56 11.71 11.35 7.53
N ASN A 57 11.69 11.71 6.25
CA ASN A 57 12.82 11.54 5.33
C ASN A 57 13.35 10.09 5.29
N VAL A 58 12.45 9.11 5.38
CA VAL A 58 12.78 7.69 5.28
C VAL A 58 12.73 7.27 3.81
N GLU A 59 13.73 6.52 3.37
CA GLU A 59 13.85 6.05 1.99
C GLU A 59 13.93 4.51 1.98
N ILE A 60 13.08 3.85 1.21
CA ILE A 60 13.02 2.37 1.14
C ILE A 60 13.12 1.96 -0.32
N TYR A 61 14.23 1.33 -0.72
CA TYR A 61 14.46 1.02 -2.13
C TYR A 61 15.31 -0.20 -2.42
N ASP A 62 15.28 -0.73 -3.64
CA ASP A 62 16.05 -1.90 -4.07
C ASP A 62 15.91 -3.11 -3.12
N ASN A 63 14.76 -3.27 -2.45
CA ASN A 63 14.48 -4.41 -1.59
C ASN A 63 13.59 -5.43 -2.30
N ASN A 64 13.72 -6.68 -1.85
CA ASN A 64 12.83 -7.76 -2.24
C ASN A 64 12.01 -8.21 -1.02
N PHE A 65 10.73 -7.87 -1.00
CA PHE A 65 9.80 -8.26 0.04
C PHE A 65 9.11 -9.57 -0.33
N GLN A 66 9.19 -10.56 0.55
CA GLN A 66 8.57 -11.87 0.37
C GLN A 66 7.60 -12.13 1.50
N ILE A 67 6.32 -12.07 1.16
CA ILE A 67 5.23 -12.28 2.10
C ILE A 67 4.78 -13.72 1.97
N SER A 68 4.82 -14.43 3.08
CA SER A 68 4.04 -15.66 3.23
C SER A 68 2.75 -15.33 3.94
N SER A 69 1.61 -15.78 3.43
CA SER A 69 0.34 -15.73 4.15
C SER A 69 0.45 -16.64 5.39
N GLY A 70 0.96 -16.10 6.50
CA GLY A 70 0.89 -16.74 7.81
C GLY A 70 -0.57 -16.87 8.27
N THR A 71 -0.81 -17.18 9.54
CA THR A 71 -2.17 -17.31 10.08
C THR A 71 -2.64 -16.02 10.79
N VAL A 72 -2.34 -14.83 10.25
CA VAL A 72 -2.82 -13.58 10.87
C VAL A 72 -4.35 -13.50 10.81
N LYS A 73 -4.94 -12.94 11.88
CA LYS A 73 -6.41 -12.90 12.04
C LYS A 73 -7.10 -11.78 11.24
N LYS A 74 -6.43 -10.67 10.87
CA LYS A 74 -7.09 -9.53 10.21
C LYS A 74 -6.33 -8.97 9.00
N ILE A 75 -5.27 -8.18 9.20
CA ILE A 75 -4.61 -7.42 8.13
C ILE A 75 -3.11 -7.66 8.21
N SER A 76 -2.46 -7.80 7.06
CA SER A 76 -1.01 -7.75 6.99
C SER A 76 -0.58 -6.71 5.97
N GLU A 77 0.46 -5.95 6.32
CA GLU A 77 1.02 -4.86 5.52
C GLU A 77 2.51 -5.13 5.34
N VAL A 78 3.09 -4.85 4.17
CA VAL A 78 4.54 -4.95 4.06
C VAL A 78 5.18 -3.69 4.61
N VAL A 79 4.80 -2.55 4.07
CA VAL A 79 5.19 -1.25 4.60
C VAL A 79 3.94 -0.59 5.16
N GLY A 80 3.91 -0.44 6.48
CA GLY A 80 2.91 0.30 7.21
C GLY A 80 3.51 1.61 7.73
N VAL A 81 2.68 2.65 7.81
CA VAL A 81 2.99 3.88 8.55
C VAL A 81 2.10 3.93 9.78
N VAL A 82 2.61 4.39 10.92
CA VAL A 82 1.79 4.59 12.13
C VAL A 82 0.84 5.77 11.99
N THR A 83 -0.36 5.60 12.54
CA THR A 83 -1.31 6.69 12.71
C THR A 83 -0.72 7.79 13.61
N ASP A 84 -0.89 9.05 13.23
CA ASP A 84 -0.48 10.27 13.95
C ASP A 84 1.01 10.65 13.89
N ASP A 85 1.91 9.78 13.41
CA ASP A 85 3.34 10.11 13.22
C ASP A 85 3.59 10.87 11.90
N ASP A 86 4.49 11.87 11.94
CA ASP A 86 4.89 12.58 10.72
C ASP A 86 5.91 11.77 9.92
N VAL A 87 5.47 11.25 8.76
CA VAL A 87 6.33 10.56 7.77
C VAL A 87 6.59 11.39 6.51
N SER A 88 6.54 12.72 6.62
CA SER A 88 6.88 13.62 5.51
C SER A 88 8.26 13.30 4.93
N GLY A 89 8.36 13.28 3.60
CA GLY A 89 9.58 12.90 2.90
C GLY A 89 9.80 11.38 2.79
N LEU A 90 8.82 10.55 3.17
CA LEU A 90 8.85 9.11 2.91
C LEU A 90 8.89 8.85 1.40
N TYR A 91 9.89 8.09 0.97
CA TYR A 91 10.08 7.70 -0.42
C TYR A 91 10.27 6.18 -0.54
N ILE A 92 9.34 5.50 -1.19
CA ILE A 92 9.37 4.04 -1.39
C ILE A 92 9.49 3.76 -2.88
N HIS A 93 10.65 3.28 -3.35
CA HIS A 93 10.88 3.09 -4.78
C HIS A 93 11.71 1.88 -5.18
N ASP A 94 11.58 1.41 -6.41
CA ASP A 94 12.39 0.31 -6.97
C ASP A 94 12.40 -0.97 -6.13
N ASN A 95 11.34 -1.22 -5.34
CA ASN A 95 11.21 -2.46 -4.58
C ASN A 95 10.40 -3.51 -5.35
N ASN A 96 10.66 -4.77 -5.04
CA ASN A 96 9.88 -5.91 -5.52
C ASN A 96 9.10 -6.53 -4.36
N PHE A 97 7.77 -6.54 -4.44
CA PHE A 97 6.88 -7.14 -3.45
C PHE A 97 6.25 -8.41 -4.03
N THR A 98 6.44 -9.53 -3.34
CA THR A 98 5.89 -10.82 -3.75
C THR A 98 5.08 -11.44 -2.62
N ALA A 99 3.79 -11.64 -2.85
CA ALA A 99 2.89 -12.31 -1.93
C ALA A 99 2.62 -13.76 -2.34
N SER A 100 2.77 -14.69 -1.41
CA SER A 100 2.45 -16.10 -1.62
C SER A 100 1.40 -16.59 -0.62
N GLY A 101 0.47 -17.43 -1.11
CA GLY A 101 -0.51 -18.13 -0.29
C GLY A 101 -1.96 -18.01 -0.76
N THR A 102 -2.83 -18.85 -0.21
CA THR A 102 -4.26 -18.89 -0.56
C THR A 102 -5.04 -18.20 0.56
N GLY A 103 -5.51 -16.99 0.28
CA GLY A 103 -6.02 -16.00 1.23
C GLY A 103 -7.31 -16.38 1.95
N ASN A 104 -7.32 -17.43 2.76
CA ASN A 104 -8.49 -17.79 3.56
C ASN A 104 -8.68 -16.94 4.82
N LYS A 105 -7.77 -15.99 5.13
CA LYS A 105 -7.83 -15.19 6.38
C LYS A 105 -7.35 -13.74 6.30
N ILE A 106 -6.67 -13.29 5.24
CA ILE A 106 -5.81 -12.09 5.33
C ILE A 106 -6.19 -11.04 4.28
N ASP A 107 -6.44 -9.82 4.76
CA ASP A 107 -6.42 -8.61 3.96
C ASP A 107 -4.96 -8.17 3.79
N LEU A 108 -4.28 -8.75 2.81
CA LEU A 108 -2.87 -8.47 2.57
C LEU A 108 -2.71 -7.24 1.68
N GLN A 109 -1.93 -6.27 2.15
CA GLN A 109 -1.64 -5.01 1.49
C GLN A 109 -0.12 -4.90 1.29
N ALA A 110 0.35 -4.46 0.13
CA ALA A 110 1.79 -4.23 -0.03
C ALA A 110 2.21 -2.98 0.74
N ILE A 111 1.61 -1.83 0.43
CA ILE A 111 1.92 -0.56 1.09
C ILE A 111 0.64 0.03 1.64
N TYR A 112 0.64 0.38 2.93
CA TYR A 112 -0.47 1.08 3.57
C TYR A 112 0.03 2.29 4.35
N ILE A 113 -0.49 3.46 3.99
CA ILE A 113 -0.20 4.73 4.65
C ILE A 113 -1.41 5.13 5.48
N ASN A 114 -1.29 5.01 6.81
CA ASN A 114 -2.35 5.41 7.74
C ASN A 114 -2.63 6.93 7.72
N PRO A 115 -3.78 7.36 8.26
CA PRO A 115 -4.03 8.77 8.51
C PRO A 115 -2.99 9.33 9.47
N GLN A 116 -2.52 10.55 9.26
CA GLN A 116 -1.42 11.10 10.04
C GLN A 116 -1.43 12.64 10.03
N THR A 117 -0.55 13.27 10.83
CA THR A 117 -0.58 14.72 11.11
C THR A 117 0.37 15.59 10.26
N GLY A 118 1.42 15.00 9.73
CA GLY A 118 2.37 15.58 8.79
C GLY A 118 1.74 16.06 7.47
N LEU A 119 2.33 17.09 6.90
CA LEU A 119 1.84 17.77 5.70
C LEU A 119 2.79 17.68 4.50
N GLY A 120 4.02 17.22 4.70
CA GLY A 120 4.97 17.05 3.60
C GLY A 120 4.55 15.91 2.66
N PRO A 121 5.15 15.87 1.45
CA PRO A 121 4.80 14.88 0.46
C PRO A 121 5.30 13.49 0.88
N ILE A 122 4.64 12.47 0.35
CA ILE A 122 5.17 11.11 0.30
C ILE A 122 5.15 10.64 -1.15
N THR A 123 6.11 9.78 -1.52
CA THR A 123 6.26 9.29 -2.89
C THR A 123 6.40 7.77 -2.89
N ILE A 124 5.60 7.11 -3.72
CA ILE A 124 5.64 5.67 -3.96
C ILE A 124 5.85 5.48 -5.46
N GLU A 125 7.04 5.05 -5.87
CA GLU A 125 7.48 5.12 -7.26
C GLU A 125 8.12 3.83 -7.78
N SER A 126 7.83 3.44 -9.02
CA SER A 126 8.60 2.39 -9.72
C SER A 126 8.71 1.05 -8.97
N ASN A 127 7.76 0.73 -8.09
CA ASN A 127 7.72 -0.56 -7.41
C ASN A 127 7.05 -1.62 -8.28
N THR A 128 7.53 -2.86 -8.18
CA THR A 128 6.85 -4.03 -8.74
C THR A 128 6.12 -4.76 -7.61
N ILE A 129 4.80 -4.83 -7.67
CA ILE A 129 3.92 -5.39 -6.64
C ILE A 129 3.12 -6.53 -7.25
N GLY A 130 3.25 -7.75 -6.70
CA GLY A 130 2.57 -8.92 -7.24
C GLY A 130 2.32 -10.04 -6.24
N GLY A 131 1.55 -11.03 -6.70
CA GLY A 131 1.22 -12.23 -5.94
C GLY A 131 -0.18 -12.20 -5.35
N ALA A 132 -0.42 -12.97 -4.28
CA ALA A 132 -1.74 -13.11 -3.68
C ALA A 132 -2.12 -11.91 -2.78
N LEU A 133 -2.32 -10.72 -3.37
CA LEU A 133 -2.58 -9.46 -2.67
C LEU A 133 -4.05 -9.04 -2.78
N LYS A 134 -4.62 -8.59 -1.66
CA LYS A 134 -5.95 -7.96 -1.65
C LYS A 134 -5.85 -6.51 -2.11
N ARG A 135 -4.81 -5.81 -1.67
CA ARG A 135 -4.49 -4.44 -2.08
C ARG A 135 -3.03 -4.28 -2.47
N GLY A 136 -2.76 -3.50 -3.51
CA GLY A 136 -1.40 -3.09 -3.84
C GLY A 136 -0.96 -1.96 -2.92
N ILE A 137 -1.38 -0.74 -3.25
CA ILE A 137 -1.07 0.48 -2.50
C ILE A 137 -2.37 1.07 -1.95
N ALA A 138 -2.38 1.41 -0.67
CA ALA A 138 -3.47 2.15 -0.04
C ALA A 138 -2.94 3.32 0.78
N THR A 139 -3.61 4.47 0.71
CA THR A 139 -3.27 5.65 1.50
C THR A 139 -4.50 6.37 2.03
N GLU A 140 -4.41 6.82 3.27
CA GLU A 140 -5.38 7.70 3.95
C GLU A 140 -4.82 9.12 4.11
N ARG A 141 -3.75 9.46 3.37
CA ARG A 141 -2.96 10.67 3.53
C ARG A 141 -2.98 11.55 2.28
N SER A 142 -3.16 12.86 2.50
CA SER A 142 -2.98 13.93 1.50
C SER A 142 -1.53 14.10 1.06
N ASN A 143 -1.29 14.78 -0.06
CA ASN A 143 0.05 15.03 -0.63
C ASN A 143 0.81 13.73 -0.92
N THR A 144 0.12 12.77 -1.53
CA THR A 144 0.67 11.46 -1.89
C THR A 144 0.86 11.38 -3.41
N ILE A 145 2.07 11.03 -3.84
CA ILE A 145 2.42 10.77 -5.24
C ILE A 145 2.61 9.27 -5.41
N ILE A 146 1.86 8.66 -6.33
CA ILE A 146 1.94 7.23 -6.67
C ILE A 146 2.24 7.14 -8.16
N THR A 147 3.47 6.79 -8.54
CA THR A 147 3.89 6.90 -9.94
C THR A 147 4.70 5.71 -10.46
N GLY A 148 4.48 5.32 -11.72
CA GLY A 148 5.33 4.32 -12.39
C GLY A 148 5.31 2.91 -11.77
N ASN A 149 4.39 2.59 -10.87
CA ASN A 149 4.34 1.28 -10.22
C ASN A 149 3.66 0.25 -11.14
N SER A 150 4.11 -1.01 -11.07
CA SER A 150 3.44 -2.16 -11.69
C SER A 150 2.79 -3.01 -10.59
N ILE A 151 1.47 -3.14 -10.62
CA ILE A 151 0.66 -3.71 -9.54
C ILE A 151 -0.26 -4.78 -10.10
N SER A 152 -0.12 -6.01 -9.60
CA SER A 152 -0.89 -7.17 -10.05
C SER A 152 -1.35 -8.02 -8.86
N SER A 153 -2.43 -8.77 -9.05
CA SER A 153 -2.81 -9.82 -8.10
C SER A 153 -3.03 -11.16 -8.79
N THR A 154 -2.73 -12.23 -8.07
CA THR A 154 -3.07 -13.61 -8.46
C THR A 154 -4.33 -14.11 -7.75
N LEU A 155 -4.90 -13.31 -6.85
CA LEU A 155 -6.23 -13.59 -6.30
C LEU A 155 -7.28 -13.27 -7.37
N PRO A 156 -8.41 -14.00 -7.41
CA PRO A 156 -9.48 -13.66 -8.32
C PRO A 156 -10.02 -12.25 -8.01
N PRO A 157 -10.32 -11.43 -9.03
CA PRO A 157 -11.04 -10.17 -8.84
C PRO A 157 -12.34 -10.40 -8.08
N GLY A 158 -12.56 -9.65 -7.01
CA GLY A 158 -13.78 -9.78 -6.22
C GLY A 158 -15.03 -9.44 -7.02
N GLY A 159 -16.12 -10.17 -6.80
CA GLY A 159 -17.40 -9.85 -7.42
C GLY A 159 -17.90 -8.45 -7.02
N LEU A 160 -18.81 -7.85 -7.80
CA LEU A 160 -19.35 -6.50 -7.58
C LEU A 160 -20.12 -6.30 -6.24
N GLY A 161 -20.24 -7.33 -5.41
CA GLY A 161 -20.82 -7.26 -4.07
C GLY A 161 -19.86 -6.75 -2.99
N THR A 162 -20.14 -7.13 -1.75
CA THR A 162 -19.30 -6.81 -0.58
C THR A 162 -17.90 -7.40 -0.73
N GLU A 163 -16.92 -6.69 -0.18
CA GLU A 163 -15.55 -7.16 0.00
C GLU A 163 -15.53 -8.54 0.68
N LYS A 164 -14.85 -9.51 0.07
CA LYS A 164 -14.69 -10.86 0.61
C LYS A 164 -13.22 -11.15 0.88
N ILE A 165 -13.01 -12.07 1.80
CA ILE A 165 -11.70 -12.65 2.08
C ILE A 165 -11.29 -13.47 0.86
N GLY A 166 -10.04 -13.30 0.41
CA GLY A 166 -9.46 -14.04 -0.71
C GLY A 166 -9.67 -13.43 -2.09
N ASP A 167 -10.29 -12.25 -2.17
CA ASP A 167 -10.48 -11.52 -3.42
C ASP A 167 -9.38 -10.46 -3.61
N ALA A 168 -8.96 -10.22 -4.85
CA ALA A 168 -8.22 -9.01 -5.23
C ALA A 168 -9.19 -7.82 -5.26
N TRP A 169 -9.09 -6.90 -4.28
CA TRP A 169 -10.05 -5.82 -4.12
C TRP A 169 -9.66 -4.56 -4.91
N CYS A 170 -8.49 -3.97 -4.63
CA CYS A 170 -8.04 -2.80 -5.38
C CYS A 170 -6.53 -2.73 -5.57
N GLY A 171 -6.07 -2.30 -6.74
CA GLY A 171 -4.64 -2.09 -6.97
C GLY A 171 -4.13 -0.86 -6.24
N ILE A 172 -4.79 0.29 -6.44
CA ILE A 172 -4.53 1.54 -5.73
C ILE A 172 -5.81 2.00 -5.04
N ALA A 173 -5.71 2.37 -3.76
CA ALA A 173 -6.83 2.80 -2.94
C ALA A 173 -6.54 4.11 -2.20
N ILE A 174 -7.43 5.08 -2.33
CA ILE A 174 -7.35 6.34 -1.58
C ILE A 174 -8.57 6.43 -0.66
N GLY A 175 -8.36 6.54 0.64
CA GLY A 175 -9.46 6.78 1.58
C GLY A 175 -10.39 5.57 1.77
N ILE A 176 -9.85 4.44 2.20
CA ILE A 176 -10.59 3.17 2.37
C ILE A 176 -11.13 2.95 3.79
N TRP A 177 -10.75 3.79 4.76
CA TRP A 177 -11.23 3.67 6.13
C TRP A 177 -12.56 4.41 6.36
N TYR A 178 -13.41 3.86 7.24
CA TYR A 178 -14.73 4.40 7.58
C TYR A 178 -14.63 5.53 8.61
N GLN A 179 -13.87 6.57 8.29
CA GLN A 179 -13.73 7.75 9.14
C GLN A 179 -14.10 9.01 8.37
N THR A 180 -14.58 10.01 9.09
CA THR A 180 -14.84 11.33 8.49
C THR A 180 -13.52 12.07 8.34
N ILE A 181 -12.89 11.93 7.17
CA ILE A 181 -11.61 12.56 6.83
C ILE A 181 -11.68 13.25 5.47
N SER A 182 -10.81 14.24 5.27
CA SER A 182 -10.59 14.88 3.97
C SER A 182 -9.19 14.55 3.50
N ILE A 183 -9.08 14.00 2.29
CA ILE A 183 -7.81 13.69 1.63
C ILE A 183 -7.71 14.56 0.39
N GLY A 184 -6.61 15.30 0.27
CA GLY A 184 -6.40 16.25 -0.82
C GLY A 184 -5.03 16.10 -1.48
N THR A 185 -4.90 16.58 -2.72
CA THR A 185 -3.64 16.59 -3.48
C THR A 185 -3.05 15.18 -3.60
N ILE A 186 -3.65 14.40 -4.49
CA ILE A 186 -3.20 13.05 -4.80
C ILE A 186 -2.83 13.00 -6.28
N GLU A 187 -1.65 12.50 -6.59
CA GLU A 187 -1.19 12.31 -7.96
C GLU A 187 -0.97 10.82 -8.20
N ILE A 188 -1.73 10.25 -9.14
CA ILE A 188 -1.61 8.84 -9.55
C ILE A 188 -1.24 8.82 -11.02
N THR A 189 0.03 8.58 -11.34
CA THR A 189 0.55 8.75 -12.70
C THR A 189 1.29 7.54 -13.24
N ASP A 190 1.08 7.19 -14.50
CA ASP A 190 1.88 6.19 -15.22
C ASP A 190 1.98 4.81 -14.52
N ASN A 191 1.00 4.44 -13.70
CA ASN A 191 0.95 3.12 -13.06
C ASN A 191 0.31 2.09 -14.00
N ILE A 192 0.77 0.85 -13.90
CA ILE A 192 0.13 -0.32 -14.53
C ILE A 192 -0.55 -1.11 -13.42
N VAL A 193 -1.87 -1.32 -13.53
CA VAL A 193 -2.65 -2.05 -12.52
C VAL A 193 -3.52 -3.09 -13.19
N ASN A 194 -3.42 -4.35 -12.76
CA ASN A 194 -4.18 -5.46 -13.32
C ASN A 194 -4.68 -6.49 -12.30
N ASP A 195 -5.69 -7.25 -12.73
CA ASP A 195 -6.28 -8.38 -11.99
C ASP A 195 -6.92 -8.01 -10.64
N TYR A 196 -7.46 -6.80 -10.50
CA TYR A 196 -8.24 -6.39 -9.33
C TYR A 196 -9.73 -6.20 -9.63
N LYS A 197 -10.56 -6.23 -8.59
CA LYS A 197 -11.93 -5.74 -8.74
C LYS A 197 -11.95 -4.26 -9.16
N PHE A 198 -11.10 -3.43 -8.56
CA PHE A 198 -10.93 -2.03 -8.91
C PHE A 198 -9.45 -1.75 -9.22
N GLY A 199 -9.13 -1.22 -10.39
CA GLY A 199 -7.76 -0.76 -10.65
C GLY A 199 -7.38 0.36 -9.67
N ILE A 200 -8.17 1.44 -9.68
CA ILE A 200 -8.05 2.56 -8.75
C ILE A 200 -9.40 2.78 -8.04
N GLU A 201 -9.41 2.78 -6.71
CA GLU A 201 -10.57 3.12 -5.88
C GLU A 201 -10.34 4.44 -5.13
N LEU A 202 -11.28 5.38 -5.26
CA LEU A 202 -11.25 6.70 -4.63
C LEU A 202 -12.44 6.88 -3.67
N GLY A 203 -12.11 7.03 -2.39
CA GLY A 203 -13.02 7.33 -1.30
C GLY A 203 -13.84 6.15 -0.79
N ARG A 204 -14.53 6.42 0.32
CA ARG A 204 -15.53 5.55 0.97
C ARG A 204 -16.48 6.43 1.79
N ASP A 205 -17.55 5.84 2.33
CA ASP A 205 -18.50 6.54 3.19
C ASP A 205 -17.79 7.30 4.32
N GLY A 206 -17.97 8.62 4.35
CA GLY A 206 -17.32 9.53 5.31
C GLY A 206 -16.07 10.23 4.78
N VAL A 207 -15.44 9.73 3.72
CA VAL A 207 -14.24 10.32 3.14
C VAL A 207 -14.61 11.35 2.07
N THR A 208 -13.98 12.53 2.13
CA THR A 208 -14.00 13.53 1.06
C THR A 208 -12.65 13.53 0.35
N ILE A 209 -12.65 13.31 -0.95
CA ILE A 209 -11.45 13.40 -1.79
C ILE A 209 -11.45 14.74 -2.53
N THR A 210 -10.35 15.49 -2.48
CA THR A 210 -10.19 16.76 -3.22
C THR A 210 -8.92 16.75 -4.06
N SER A 211 -8.93 17.47 -5.19
CA SER A 211 -7.74 17.78 -6.00
C SER A 211 -6.89 16.53 -6.29
N THR A 212 -7.48 15.57 -7.01
CA THR A 212 -6.86 14.27 -7.29
C THR A 212 -6.70 14.09 -8.80
N VAL A 213 -5.48 13.85 -9.25
CA VAL A 213 -5.12 13.77 -10.67
C VAL A 213 -4.69 12.34 -11.01
N LEU A 214 -5.39 11.72 -11.95
CA LEU A 214 -5.08 10.40 -12.49
C LEU A 214 -4.62 10.57 -13.94
N THR A 215 -3.34 10.37 -14.22
CA THR A 215 -2.79 10.60 -15.57
C THR A 215 -1.97 9.44 -16.10
N GLY A 216 -2.17 9.02 -17.34
CA GLY A 216 -1.28 8.06 -18.01
C GLY A 216 -1.30 6.63 -17.45
N ASN A 217 -2.22 6.30 -16.53
CA ASN A 217 -2.29 4.96 -15.96
C ASN A 217 -2.84 3.96 -16.98
N THR A 218 -2.35 2.73 -16.91
CA THR A 218 -2.85 1.58 -17.67
C THR A 218 -3.55 0.63 -16.71
N LEU A 219 -4.86 0.49 -16.87
CA LEU A 219 -5.74 -0.29 -16.01
C LEU A 219 -6.37 -1.40 -16.84
N GLU A 220 -5.81 -2.60 -16.75
CA GLU A 220 -6.15 -3.75 -17.59
C GLU A 220 -6.73 -4.89 -16.74
N ASP A 221 -7.67 -5.66 -17.27
CA ASP A 221 -8.24 -6.86 -16.62
C ASP A 221 -8.80 -6.63 -15.21
N ASN A 222 -9.20 -5.39 -14.93
CA ASN A 222 -9.87 -5.03 -13.70
C ASN A 222 -11.39 -5.06 -13.89
N ALA A 223 -12.15 -5.53 -12.90
CA ALA A 223 -13.62 -5.54 -13.01
C ALA A 223 -14.20 -4.11 -13.17
N LYS A 224 -13.51 -3.09 -12.63
CA LYS A 224 -13.62 -1.69 -13.03
C LYS A 224 -12.22 -1.07 -13.04
N GLY A 225 -11.90 -0.27 -14.06
CA GLY A 225 -10.64 0.50 -14.07
C GLY A 225 -10.59 1.50 -12.93
N ILE A 226 -11.47 2.51 -12.93
CA ILE A 226 -11.54 3.56 -11.90
C ILE A 226 -12.91 3.51 -11.21
N HIS A 227 -12.91 3.53 -9.88
CA HIS A 227 -14.11 3.51 -9.06
C HIS A 227 -14.09 4.67 -8.05
N VAL A 228 -15.05 5.59 -8.15
CA VAL A 228 -15.22 6.70 -7.20
C VAL A 228 -16.45 6.44 -6.35
N VAL A 229 -16.29 6.32 -5.04
CA VAL A 229 -17.35 5.82 -4.15
C VAL A 229 -18.22 6.94 -3.60
N THR A 230 -17.64 8.06 -3.18
CA THR A 230 -18.35 9.11 -2.42
C THR A 230 -18.02 10.52 -2.92
N SER A 231 -18.41 11.53 -2.14
CA SER A 231 -18.17 12.95 -2.42
C SER A 231 -16.70 13.19 -2.73
N ALA A 232 -16.44 13.41 -4.01
CA ALA A 232 -15.16 13.84 -4.49
C ALA A 232 -15.35 15.15 -5.25
N ASP A 233 -14.41 16.06 -5.04
CA ASP A 233 -14.32 17.31 -5.77
C ASP A 233 -12.98 17.35 -6.51
N GLU A 234 -12.97 18.00 -7.67
CA GLU A 234 -11.73 18.20 -8.45
C GLU A 234 -10.96 16.89 -8.74
N ILE A 235 -11.66 15.81 -9.14
CA ILE A 235 -11.01 14.64 -9.73
C ILE A 235 -10.77 14.91 -11.22
N GLU A 236 -9.51 14.87 -11.60
CA GLU A 236 -9.06 14.99 -12.98
C GLU A 236 -8.55 13.64 -13.51
N ILE A 237 -9.04 13.22 -14.68
CA ILE A 237 -8.68 11.95 -15.30
C ILE A 237 -8.21 12.23 -16.72
N HIS A 238 -6.91 12.06 -16.98
CA HIS A 238 -6.28 12.40 -18.26
C HIS A 238 -5.53 11.21 -18.83
N GLN A 239 -5.73 10.90 -20.12
CA GLN A 239 -4.85 9.98 -20.87
C GLN A 239 -4.65 8.58 -20.24
N ASN A 240 -5.63 8.08 -19.48
CA ASN A 240 -5.59 6.73 -18.92
C ASN A 240 -6.07 5.71 -19.96
N ASN A 241 -5.41 4.55 -20.02
CA ASN A 241 -5.83 3.41 -20.81
C ASN A 241 -6.62 2.46 -19.90
N ILE A 242 -7.88 2.17 -20.25
CA ILE A 242 -8.74 1.26 -19.48
C ILE A 242 -9.32 0.24 -20.44
N TYR A 243 -8.91 -1.02 -20.30
CA TYR A 243 -9.34 -2.09 -21.21
C TYR A 243 -9.41 -3.45 -20.49
N ASP A 244 -9.99 -4.42 -21.17
CA ASP A 244 -10.14 -5.82 -20.77
C ASP A 244 -9.51 -6.64 -21.91
N GLU A 245 -8.64 -7.61 -21.63
CA GLU A 245 -8.16 -8.57 -22.63
C GLU A 245 -9.33 -9.51 -23.02
N VAL A 246 -9.82 -9.34 -24.25
CA VAL A 246 -10.95 -10.11 -24.83
C VAL A 246 -10.53 -11.52 -25.23
#